data_AF-A0A1H3C4C2-F1
#
_entry.id   AF-A0A1H3C4C2-F1
#
_cell.length_a   1.000
_cell.length_b   1.000
_cell.length_c   1.000
_cell.angle_alpha   90.00
_cell.angle_beta   90.00
_cell.angle_gamma   90.00
#
_symmetry.space_group_name_H-M   'P 1'
#
loop_
_entity.id
_entity.type
_entity.pdbx_description
1 polymer ?
#
loop_
_entity_poly.entity_id
_entity_poly.type
_entity_poly.pdbx_seq_one_letter_code
_entity_poly.pdbx_strand_id
1 'polypeptide(L)' 'MNRQRVLDLLRRSKPKLQARFGATWLALFGPIARDTASSGSDADVLAAFDATLWSIIQDDVPELLPLLKALKNEAQS' A
#
# COMPACT_ATOMS: atom_id res chain seq x y z
N MET A 1 23.02 3.88 0.70
CA MET A 1 22.22 2.68 1.07
C MET A 1 22.10 1.75 -0.14
N ASN A 2 22.07 0.42 0.02
CA ASN A 2 22.05 -0.52 -1.12
C ASN A 2 20.60 -0.92 -1.49
N ARG A 3 20.22 -0.80 -2.77
CA ARG A 3 18.89 -1.11 -3.30
C ARG A 3 18.44 -2.54 -2.97
N GLN A 4 19.31 -3.52 -3.19
CA GLN A 4 18.99 -4.93 -2.91
C GLN A 4 18.72 -5.16 -1.42
N ARG A 5 19.53 -4.56 -0.54
CA ARG A 5 19.31 -4.64 0.91
C ARG A 5 17.94 -4.11 1.34
N VAL A 6 17.49 -3.01 0.73
CA VAL A 6 16.16 -2.43 1.01
C VAL A 6 15.06 -3.36 0.50
N LEU A 7 15.19 -3.88 -0.73
CA LEU A 7 14.22 -4.83 -1.28
C LEU A 7 14.10 -6.10 -0.42
N ASP A 8 15.21 -6.62 0.08
CA ASP A 8 15.19 -7.81 0.95
C ASP A 8 14.55 -7.51 2.31
N LEU A 9 14.74 -6.31 2.84
CA LEU A 9 14.05 -5.87 4.06
C LEU A 9 12.53 -5.74 3.83
N LEU A 10 12.13 -5.17 2.69
CA LEU A 10 10.71 -5.07 2.32
C LEU A 10 10.07 -6.45 2.16
N ARG A 11 10.75 -7.40 1.50
CA ARG A 11 10.27 -8.78 1.37
C ARG A 11 10.05 -9.45 2.72
N ARG A 12 11.02 -9.33 3.65
CA ARG A 12 10.89 -9.88 5.00
C ARG A 12 9.81 -9.20 5.83
N SER A 13 9.57 -7.91 5.60
CA SER A 13 8.59 -7.12 6.36
C SER A 13 7.16 -7.29 5.83
N LYS A 14 6.99 -7.60 4.55
CA LYS A 14 5.68 -7.70 3.88
C LYS A 14 4.68 -8.59 4.64
N PRO A 15 5.00 -9.84 5.07
CA PRO A 15 4.02 -10.68 5.75
C PRO A 15 3.48 -10.05 7.05
N LYS A 16 4.35 -9.37 7.82
CA LYS A 16 3.95 -8.67 9.04
C LYS A 16 3.07 -7.46 8.76
N LEU A 17 3.40 -6.70 7.71
CA LEU A 17 2.62 -5.54 7.28
C LEU A 17 1.27 -5.95 6.70
N GLN A 18 1.22 -7.06 5.97
CA GLN A 18 -0.01 -7.67 5.48
C GLN A 18 -0.90 -8.11 6.64
N ALA A 19 -0.37 -8.88 7.60
CA ALA A 19 -1.14 -9.39 8.73
C ALA A 19 -1.69 -8.29 9.66
N ARG A 20 -0.95 -7.18 9.83
CA ARG A 20 -1.34 -6.10 10.74
C ARG A 20 -2.17 -5.00 10.11
N PHE A 21 -1.92 -4.72 8.83
CA PHE A 21 -2.43 -3.52 8.17
C PHE A 21 -3.13 -3.82 6.85
N GLY A 22 -3.14 -5.07 6.37
CA GLY A 22 -3.74 -5.42 5.08
C GLY A 22 -2.91 -5.00 3.87
N ALA A 23 -1.59 -4.78 4.03
CA ALA A 23 -0.72 -4.40 2.92
C ALA A 23 -0.66 -5.52 1.86
N THR A 24 -1.07 -5.21 0.63
CA THR A 24 -1.07 -6.13 -0.52
C THR A 24 0.18 -5.98 -1.38
N TRP A 25 0.69 -4.75 -1.50
CA TRP A 25 1.88 -4.42 -2.28
C TRP A 25 2.81 -3.47 -1.54
N LEU A 26 4.12 -3.64 -1.75
CA LEU A 26 5.16 -2.71 -1.34
C LEU A 26 6.05 -2.45 -2.56
N ALA A 27 6.34 -1.18 -2.83
CA ALA A 27 7.23 -0.76 -3.91
C ALA A 27 8.29 0.21 -3.37
N LEU A 28 9.54 -0.01 -3.77
CA LEU A 28 10.64 0.91 -3.49
C LEU A 28 10.67 1.97 -4.59
N PHE A 29 10.64 3.24 -4.21
CA PHE A 29 10.78 4.37 -5.13
C PHE A 29 11.90 5.32 -4.68
N GLY A 30 12.06 6.44 -5.38
CA GLY A 30 13.03 7.47 -5.01
C GLY A 30 14.49 7.16 -5.38
N PRO A 31 15.46 7.87 -4.78
CA PRO A 31 16.88 7.78 -5.14
C PRO A 31 17.48 6.38 -5.01
N ILE A 32 17.00 5.57 -4.05
CA ILE A 32 17.49 4.20 -3.86
C ILE A 32 16.97 3.29 -4.97
N ALA A 33 15.73 3.47 -5.42
CA ALA A 33 15.19 2.71 -6.54
C ALA A 33 15.95 2.99 -7.85
N ARG A 34 16.50 4.20 -7.99
CA ARG A 34 17.23 4.70 -9.16
C ARG A 34 18.74 4.55 -9.07
N ASP A 35 19.26 3.94 -8.00
CA ASP A 35 20.69 3.81 -7.72
C ASP A 35 21.45 5.16 -7.67
N THR A 36 20.77 6.24 -7.29
CA THR A 36 21.34 7.60 -7.15
C THR A 36 21.39 8.09 -5.70
N ALA A 37 21.25 7.18 -4.73
CA ALA A 37 21.19 7.51 -3.31
C ALA A 37 22.57 7.81 -2.71
N SER A 38 22.66 8.88 -1.91
CA SER A 38 23.83 9.19 -1.09
C SER A 38 23.76 8.48 0.27
N SER A 39 24.81 8.63 1.09
CA SER A 39 24.88 8.02 2.43
C SER A 39 23.79 8.50 3.39
N GLY A 40 23.26 9.71 3.18
CA GLY A 40 22.16 10.29 3.98
C GLY A 40 20.78 10.19 3.34
N SER A 41 20.62 9.47 2.22
CA SER A 41 19.32 9.33 1.57
C SER A 41 18.40 8.37 2.33
N ASP A 42 17.15 8.80 2.51
CA ASP A 42 16.07 7.98 3.03
C ASP A 42 15.59 6.92 2.03
N ALA A 43 14.86 5.92 2.53
CA ALA A 43 14.15 4.95 1.70
C ALA A 43 12.70 5.36 1.53
N ASP A 44 12.30 5.59 0.28
CA ASP A 44 10.92 5.88 -0.07
C ASP A 44 10.16 4.59 -0.44
N VAL A 45 9.08 4.28 0.27
CA VAL A 45 8.30 3.05 0.09
C VAL A 45 6.83 3.37 -0.10
N LEU A 46 6.25 2.88 -1.20
CA LEU A 46 4.81 2.97 -1.46
C LEU A 46 4.18 1.65 -1.01
N ALA A 47 3.13 1.75 -0.20
CA ALA A 47 2.35 0.61 0.24
C ALA A 47 0.93 0.69 -0.32
N ALA A 48 0.48 -0.36 -0.97
CA ALA A 48 -0.93 -0.55 -1.30
C ALA A 48 -1.54 -1.47 -0.24
N PHE A 49 -2.73 -1.12 0.21
CA PHE A 49 -3.51 -1.90 1.16
C PHE A 49 -4.75 -2.41 0.45
N ASP A 50 -5.21 -3.61 0.80
CA ASP A 50 -6.53 -4.03 0.35
C ASP A 50 -7.57 -3.07 0.93
N ALA A 51 -8.56 -2.72 0.12
CA ALA A 51 -9.61 -1.78 0.46
C ALA A 51 -10.62 -2.42 1.42
N THR A 52 -10.16 -3.12 2.45
CA THR A 52 -11.02 -3.61 3.53
C THR A 52 -11.73 -2.44 4.22
N LEU A 53 -11.26 -1.20 4.08
CA LEU A 53 -12.01 0.00 4.48
C LEU A 53 -13.40 0.05 3.81
N TRP A 54 -13.50 -0.35 2.55
CA TRP A 54 -14.78 -0.48 1.86
C TRP A 54 -15.65 -1.55 2.52
N SER A 55 -15.10 -2.76 2.74
CA SER A 55 -15.82 -3.84 3.42
C SER A 55 -16.28 -3.44 4.82
N ILE A 56 -15.44 -2.74 5.59
CA ILE A 56 -15.74 -2.26 6.94
C ILE A 56 -16.86 -1.20 6.90
N ILE A 57 -16.81 -0.25 5.96
CA ILE A 57 -17.87 0.76 5.80
C ILE A 57 -19.22 0.11 5.39
N GLN A 58 -19.20 -0.95 4.58
CA GLN A 58 -20.41 -1.68 4.21
C GLN A 58 -21.09 -2.32 5.41
N ASP A 59 -20.29 -2.87 6.34
CA ASP A 59 -20.78 -3.61 7.50
C ASP A 59 -21.24 -2.67 8.63
N ASP A 60 -20.60 -1.50 8.79
CA ASP A 60 -20.91 -0.55 9.87
C ASP A 60 -22.04 0.44 9.53
N VAL A 61 -22.28 0.75 8.24
CA VAL A 61 -23.34 1.70 7.82
C VAL A 61 -24.06 1.21 6.54
N PRO A 62 -24.97 0.22 6.67
CA PRO A 62 -25.61 -0.43 5.52
C PRO A 62 -26.47 0.54 4.68
N GLU A 63 -26.92 1.65 5.27
CA GLU A 63 -27.76 2.66 4.61
C GLU A 63 -27.01 3.45 3.53
N LEU A 64 -25.68 3.55 3.64
CA LEU A 64 -24.83 4.22 2.64
C LEU A 64 -24.38 3.28 1.52
N LEU A 65 -24.64 1.98 1.64
CA LEU A 65 -24.23 0.96 0.68
C LEU A 65 -24.67 1.22 -0.77
N PRO A 66 -25.89 1.71 -1.06
CA PRO A 66 -26.30 2.01 -2.44
C PRO A 66 -25.51 3.18 -3.05
N LEU A 67 -25.29 4.25 -2.28
CA LEU A 67 -24.56 5.45 -2.73
C LEU A 67 -23.10 5.12 -3.00
N LEU A 68 -22.48 4.38 -2.09
CA LEU A 68 -21.12 3.90 -2.22
C LEU A 68 -20.99 3.08 -3.52
N LYS A 69 -21.86 2.08 -3.74
CA LYS A 69 -21.83 1.24 -4.97
C LYS A 69 -21.92 2.08 -6.25
N ALA A 70 -22.72 3.14 -6.26
CA ALA A 70 -22.81 4.05 -7.41
C ALA A 70 -21.46 4.73 -7.70
N LEU A 71 -20.82 5.29 -6.66
CA LEU A 71 -19.50 5.95 -6.79
C LEU A 71 -18.41 4.99 -7.30
N LYS A 72 -18.43 3.73 -6.84
CA LYS A 72 -17.49 2.71 -7.34
C LYS A 72 -17.68 2.45 -8.83
N ASN A 73 -18.93 2.32 -9.28
CA ASN A 73 -19.23 2.04 -10.68
C ASN A 73 -18.85 3.22 -11.59
N GLU A 74 -19.06 4.46 -11.14
CA GLU A 74 -18.62 5.66 -11.86
C GLU A 74 -17.10 5.74 -12.00
N ALA A 75 -16.34 5.40 -10.95
CA ALA A 75 -14.88 5.41 -10.99
C ALA A 75 -14.26 4.31 -11.88
N GLN A 76 -15.06 3.33 -12.32
CA GLN A 76 -14.64 2.23 -13.19
C GLN A 76 -15.10 2.40 -14.65
N SER A 77 -15.80 3.49 -14.97
CA SER A 77 -16.20 3.90 -16.32
C SER A 77 -15.23 4.93 -16.91
#